data_AF-A0A0D6E6B7-F1
#
_entry.id   AF-A0A0D6E6B7-F1
#
_cell.length_a   1.000
_cell.length_b   1.000
_cell.length_c   1.000
_cell.angle_alpha   90.00
_cell.angle_beta   90.00
_cell.angle_gamma   90.00
#
_symmetry.space_group_name_H-M   'P 1'
#
loop_
_entity.id
_entity.type
_entity.pdbx_description
1 polymer ?
#
loop_
_entity_poly.entity_id
_entity_poly.type
_entity_poly.pdbx_seq_one_letter_code
_entity_poly.pdbx_strand_id
1 'polypeptide(L)'
;MPQAPRITLHPVSQRMQVHVDGKLLVEVIKSTQTLELRETGYPPRHYFPRKDVRMDLLNTSETTTHCPFKGHTVYFSLGERRDIAWSYEQPIEGMETIAGRVAFGGDSVKVQVLNE
;
A
#
# COMPACT_ATOMS: atom_id res chain seq x y z
N MET A 1 -9.60 29.39 9.39
CA MET A 1 -9.51 28.60 8.15
C MET A 1 -9.45 27.13 8.56
N PRO A 2 -10.23 26.22 7.96
CA PRO A 2 -10.06 24.80 8.27
C PRO A 2 -8.66 24.36 7.84
N GLN A 3 -7.97 23.67 8.73
CA GLN A 3 -6.64 23.12 8.47
C GLN A 3 -6.78 22.03 7.40
N ALA A 4 -5.88 22.03 6.40
CA ALA A 4 -5.90 20.99 5.37
C ALA A 4 -5.77 19.60 6.02
N PRO A 5 -6.53 18.59 5.55
CA PRO A 5 -6.48 17.26 6.13
C PRO A 5 -5.08 16.66 6.00
N ARG A 6 -4.55 16.10 7.09
CA ARG A 6 -3.22 15.48 7.15
C ARG A 6 -3.07 14.34 6.15
N ILE A 7 -4.14 13.57 5.94
CA ILE A 7 -4.21 12.43 5.02
C ILE A 7 -5.35 12.67 4.03
N THR A 8 -5.07 12.44 2.75
CA THR A 8 -6.09 12.43 1.69
C THR A 8 -5.99 11.13 0.89
N LEU A 9 -7.13 10.65 0.40
CA LEU A 9 -7.25 9.42 -0.37
C LEU A 9 -7.82 9.73 -1.75
N HIS A 10 -7.15 9.26 -2.80
CA HIS A 10 -7.52 9.53 -4.19
C HIS A 10 -7.66 8.20 -4.94
N PRO A 11 -8.83 7.89 -5.54
CA PRO A 11 -8.96 6.71 -6.38
C PRO A 11 -8.02 6.77 -7.60
N VAL A 12 -7.41 5.64 -7.92
CA VAL A 12 -6.50 5.49 -9.07
C VAL A 12 -7.10 4.50 -10.03
N SER A 13 -7.45 4.96 -11.24
CA SER A 13 -8.10 4.16 -12.29
C SER A 13 -7.14 3.62 -13.35
N GLN A 14 -5.90 4.12 -13.36
CA GLN A 14 -4.86 3.74 -14.29
C GLN A 14 -4.40 2.31 -14.06
N ARG A 15 -3.85 1.70 -15.12
CA ARG A 15 -3.16 0.42 -15.00
C ARG A 15 -1.93 0.59 -14.13
N MET A 16 -1.72 -0.33 -13.20
CA MET A 16 -0.57 -0.28 -12.29
C MET A 16 0.11 -1.63 -12.16
N GLN A 17 1.42 -1.59 -11.96
CA GLN A 17 2.22 -2.75 -11.61
C GLN A 17 3.14 -2.44 -10.43
N VAL A 18 3.38 -3.44 -9.59
CA VAL A 18 4.42 -3.39 -8.56
C VAL A 18 5.40 -4.52 -8.78
N HIS A 19 6.67 -4.16 -8.90
CA HIS A 19 7.78 -5.10 -8.99
C HIS A 19 8.66 -5.02 -7.76
N VAL A 20 9.11 -6.17 -7.25
CA VAL A 20 10.12 -6.27 -6.19
C VAL A 20 11.25 -7.16 -6.69
N ASP A 21 12.47 -6.61 -6.77
CA ASP A 21 13.62 -7.29 -7.39
C ASP A 21 13.31 -7.90 -8.78
N GLY A 22 12.51 -7.18 -9.57
CA GLY A 22 12.09 -7.60 -10.91
C GLY A 22 10.94 -8.63 -10.96
N LYS A 23 10.48 -9.13 -9.81
CA LYS A 23 9.31 -10.01 -9.73
C LYS A 23 8.02 -9.18 -9.67
N LEU A 24 7.03 -9.50 -10.50
CA LEU A 24 5.72 -8.85 -10.49
C LEU A 24 4.88 -9.35 -9.29
N LEU A 25 4.49 -8.44 -8.40
CA LEU A 25 3.71 -8.74 -7.19
C LEU A 25 2.28 -8.22 -7.28
N VAL A 26 2.04 -7.17 -8.06
CA VAL A 26 0.73 -6.57 -8.27
C VAL A 26 0.57 -6.27 -9.75
N GLU A 27 -0.56 -6.67 -10.32
CA GLU A 27 -1.00 -6.21 -11.62
C GLU A 27 -2.46 -5.79 -11.55
N VAL A 28 -2.69 -4.50 -11.74
CA VAL A 28 -4.02 -3.90 -11.80
C VAL A 28 -4.25 -3.42 -13.22
N ILE A 29 -5.12 -4.09 -13.97
CA ILE A 29 -5.43 -3.74 -15.37
C ILE A 29 -6.40 -2.54 -15.41
N LYS A 30 -7.43 -2.58 -14.56
CA LYS A 30 -8.37 -1.49 -14.31
C LYS A 30 -8.95 -1.67 -12.91
N SER A 31 -8.80 -0.68 -12.04
CA SER A 31 -9.37 -0.76 -10.69
C SER A 31 -9.93 0.59 -10.29
N THR A 32 -11.13 0.61 -9.74
CA THR A 32 -11.63 1.78 -9.00
C THR A 32 -11.31 1.67 -7.51
N GLN A 33 -10.64 0.60 -7.11
CA GLN A 33 -10.40 0.26 -5.71
C GLN A 33 -8.94 0.52 -5.30
N THR A 34 -8.00 0.78 -6.21
CA THR A 34 -6.67 1.25 -5.82
C THR A 34 -6.77 2.70 -5.32
N LEU A 35 -6.09 3.00 -4.22
CA LEU A 35 -6.09 4.33 -3.61
C LEU A 35 -4.67 4.88 -3.53
N GLU A 36 -4.46 6.09 -3.98
CA GLU A 36 -3.27 6.87 -3.63
C GLU A 36 -3.55 7.60 -2.32
N LEU A 37 -2.78 7.25 -1.28
CA LEU A 37 -2.76 7.95 -0.01
C LEU A 37 -1.65 8.99 -0.04
N ARG A 38 -2.02 10.25 0.21
CA ARG A 38 -1.08 11.36 0.40
C ARG A 38 -1.12 11.80 1.84
N GLU A 39 0.01 11.70 2.53
CA GLU A 39 0.19 12.20 3.89
C GLU A 39 1.22 13.33 3.89
N THR A 40 0.92 14.41 4.61
CA THR A 40 1.85 15.54 4.76
C THR A 40 3.21 15.07 5.29
N GLY A 41 4.28 15.37 4.55
CA GLY A 41 5.65 15.02 4.93
C GLY A 41 6.12 13.63 4.46
N TYR A 42 5.29 12.87 3.74
CA TYR A 42 5.66 11.56 3.21
C TYR A 42 5.42 11.48 1.69
N PRO A 43 6.20 10.64 0.96
CA PRO A 43 5.89 10.32 -0.42
C PRO A 43 4.50 9.66 -0.54
N PRO A 44 3.78 9.89 -1.65
CA PRO A 44 2.52 9.19 -1.92
C PRO A 44 2.69 7.67 -1.88
N ARG A 45 1.68 6.97 -1.36
CA ARG A 45 1.64 5.51 -1.28
C ARG A 45 0.38 4.97 -1.93
N HIS A 46 0.53 3.95 -2.75
CA HIS A 46 -0.59 3.27 -3.38
C HIS A 46 -1.01 2.08 -2.53
N TYR A 47 -2.30 2.02 -2.18
CA TYR A 47 -2.94 0.94 -1.44
C TYR A 47 -3.78 0.12 -2.41
N PHE A 48 -3.30 -1.09 -2.68
CA PHE A 48 -3.90 -2.03 -3.61
C PHE A 48 -4.92 -2.93 -2.89
N PRO A 49 -6.06 -3.27 -3.50
CA PRO A 49 -6.92 -4.33 -3.00
C PRO A 49 -6.11 -5.62 -2.83
N ARG A 50 -6.26 -6.32 -1.70
CA ARG A 50 -5.48 -7.53 -1.42
C ARG A 50 -5.60 -8.61 -2.49
N LYS A 51 -6.77 -8.71 -3.13
CA LYS A 51 -7.04 -9.64 -4.25
C LYS A 51 -6.16 -9.41 -5.48
N ASP A 52 -5.65 -8.19 -5.68
CA ASP A 52 -4.80 -7.83 -6.81
C ASP A 52 -3.31 -8.03 -6.48
N VAL A 53 -3.01 -8.47 -5.26
CA VAL A 53 -1.66 -8.73 -4.76
C VAL A 53 -1.39 -10.22 -4.71
N ARG A 54 -0.23 -10.64 -5.21
CA ARG A 54 0.31 -12.00 -5.10
C ARG A 54 0.75 -12.30 -3.67
N MET A 55 -0.22 -12.37 -2.75
CA MET A 55 0.01 -12.68 -1.34
C MET A 55 0.62 -14.06 -1.14
N ASP A 56 0.44 -14.98 -2.09
CA ASP A 56 1.07 -16.31 -2.12
C ASP A 56 2.60 -16.26 -2.19
N LEU A 57 3.17 -15.12 -2.60
CA LEU A 57 4.62 -14.91 -2.67
C LEU A 57 5.17 -14.20 -1.43
N LEU A 58 4.30 -13.72 -0.53
CA LEU A 58 4.64 -12.90 0.61
C LEU A 58 4.50 -13.70 1.91
N ASN A 59 5.41 -13.45 2.85
CA ASN A 59 5.32 -13.97 4.20
C ASN A 59 5.06 -12.84 5.18
N THR A 60 4.17 -13.05 6.14
CA THR A 60 3.96 -12.11 7.24
C THR A 60 5.26 -11.95 8.03
N SER A 61 5.62 -10.70 8.31
CA SER A 61 6.76 -10.36 9.15
C SER A 61 6.35 -10.33 10.62
N GLU A 62 7.30 -10.59 11.52
CA GLU A 62 7.12 -10.34 12.95
C GLU A 62 7.13 -8.84 13.27
N THR A 63 7.55 -7.98 12.33
CA THR A 63 7.49 -6.53 12.49
C THR A 63 6.04 -6.08 12.52
N THR A 64 5.68 -5.37 13.60
CA THR A 64 4.43 -4.60 13.68
C THR A 64 4.75 -3.20 14.19
N THR A 65 4.09 -2.19 13.63
CA THR A 65 4.22 -0.81 14.11
C THR A 65 2.84 -0.21 14.35
N HIS A 66 2.78 0.79 15.23
CA HIS A 66 1.56 1.53 15.50
C HIS A 66 1.68 2.97 14.98
N CYS A 67 0.75 3.36 14.11
CA CYS A 67 0.62 4.73 13.62
C CYS A 67 -0.57 5.41 14.33
N PRO A 68 -0.39 6.56 15.01
CA PRO A 68 -1.49 7.24 15.71
C PRO A 68 -2.61 7.72 14.80
N PHE A 69 -2.36 7.81 13.48
CA PHE A 69 -3.33 8.27 12.49
C PHE A 69 -3.94 7.14 11.67
N LYS A 70 -3.49 5.89 11.83
CA LYS A 70 -3.93 4.77 10.97
C LYS A 70 -4.13 3.45 11.71
N GLY A 71 -3.56 3.26 12.90
CA GLY A 71 -3.67 2.04 13.70
C GLY A 71 -2.47 1.11 13.56
N HIS A 72 -2.73 -0.19 13.71
CA HIS A 72 -1.69 -1.23 13.67
C HIS A 72 -1.35 -1.64 12.25
N THR A 73 -0.06 -1.76 11.99
CA THR A 73 0.50 -2.15 10.70
C THR A 73 0.99 -3.59 10.77
N VAL A 74 0.54 -4.42 9.84
CA VAL A 74 1.09 -5.74 9.54
C VAL A 74 2.05 -5.60 8.38
N TYR A 75 3.28 -6.09 8.52
CA TYR A 75 4.29 -6.06 7.46
C TYR A 75 4.40 -7.42 6.77
N PHE A 76 4.80 -7.39 5.51
CA PHE A 76 5.06 -8.56 4.68
C PHE A 76 6.44 -8.48 4.03
N SER A 77 7.07 -9.64 3.91
CA SER A 77 8.41 -9.82 3.36
C SER A 77 8.38 -10.73 2.13
N LEU A 78 9.33 -10.55 1.21
CA LEU A 78 9.53 -11.39 0.02
C LEU A 78 10.91 -12.05 0.10
N GLY A 79 10.96 -13.33 0.47
CA GLY A 79 12.23 -14.01 0.74
C GLY A 79 13.05 -13.26 1.78
N GLU A 80 14.28 -12.87 1.43
CA GLU A 80 15.17 -12.09 2.31
C GLU A 80 14.83 -10.58 2.36
N ARG A 81 13.97 -10.09 1.47
CA ARG A 81 13.52 -8.69 1.48
C ARG A 81 12.48 -8.50 2.57
N ARG A 82 12.95 -8.01 3.71
CA ARG A 82 12.12 -7.74 4.87
C ARG A 82 11.24 -6.51 4.69
N ASP A 83 10.01 -6.60 5.18
CA ASP A 83 9.12 -5.46 5.44
C ASP A 83 8.84 -4.56 4.21
N ILE A 84 8.82 -5.14 3.01
CA ILE A 84 8.66 -4.43 1.72
C ILE A 84 7.21 -4.07 1.39
N ALA A 85 6.26 -4.64 2.11
CA ALA A 85 4.86 -4.33 1.99
C ALA A 85 4.22 -4.27 3.38
N TRP A 86 3.10 -3.55 3.47
CA TRP A 86 2.35 -3.44 4.71
C TRP A 86 0.86 -3.26 4.48
N SER A 87 0.08 -3.58 5.51
CA SER A 87 -1.37 -3.40 5.53
C SER A 87 -1.84 -2.94 6.90
N TYR A 88 -2.88 -2.11 6.91
CA TYR A 88 -3.66 -1.82 8.10
C TYR A 88 -4.87 -2.75 8.08
N GLU A 89 -4.82 -3.87 8.80
CA GLU A 89 -5.91 -4.87 8.80
C GLU A 89 -7.14 -4.33 9.54
N GLN A 90 -6.91 -3.58 10.61
CA GLN A 90 -7.93 -2.96 11.46
C GLN A 90 -7.52 -1.50 11.71
N PRO A 91 -7.72 -0.61 10.72
CA PRO A 91 -7.35 0.79 10.87
C PRO A 91 -8.26 1.49 11.89
N ILE A 92 -7.81 2.64 12.39
CA ILE A 92 -8.63 3.50 13.26
C ILE A 92 -9.81 4.12 12.49
N GLU A 93 -10.76 4.67 13.26
CA GLU A 93 -11.92 5.38 12.71
C GLU A 93 -11.50 6.49 11.73
N GLY A 94 -12.20 6.57 10.59
CA GLY A 94 -11.93 7.47 9.49
C GLY A 94 -10.88 6.97 8.48
N MET A 95 -10.19 5.85 8.75
CA MET A 95 -9.23 5.21 7.83
C MET A 95 -9.70 3.83 7.34
N GLU A 96 -10.98 3.49 7.50
CA GLU A 96 -11.58 2.21 7.10
C GLU A 96 -11.42 1.92 5.61
N THR A 97 -11.35 2.97 4.78
CA THR A 97 -11.21 2.84 3.32
C THR A 97 -9.90 2.14 2.92
N ILE A 98 -8.86 2.16 3.76
CA ILE A 98 -7.60 1.44 3.52
C ILE A 98 -7.52 0.07 4.20
N ALA A 99 -8.57 -0.36 4.90
CA ALA A 99 -8.58 -1.62 5.63
C ALA A 99 -8.26 -2.82 4.71
N GLY A 100 -7.30 -3.64 5.15
CA GLY A 100 -6.87 -4.87 4.46
C GLY A 100 -6.15 -4.64 3.12
N ARG A 101 -6.04 -3.39 2.64
CA ARG A 101 -5.28 -3.02 1.44
C ARG A 101 -3.79 -3.08 1.71
N VAL A 102 -3.02 -3.36 0.67
CA VAL A 102 -1.58 -3.54 0.78
C VAL A 102 -0.87 -2.40 0.06
N ALA A 103 0.09 -1.79 0.74
CA ALA A 103 1.00 -0.82 0.15
C ALA A 103 2.43 -1.38 0.14
N PHE A 104 3.28 -0.82 -0.72
CA PHE A 104 4.65 -1.27 -0.92
C PHE A 104 5.64 -0.10 -0.81
N GLY A 105 6.87 -0.41 -0.37
CA GLY A 105 7.93 0.57 -0.24
C GLY A 105 9.28 -0.05 0.13
N GLY A 106 10.34 0.72 -0.05
CA GLY A 106 11.73 0.27 0.08
C GLY A 106 12.46 0.32 -1.26
N ASP A 107 13.79 0.24 -1.22
CA ASP A 107 14.65 0.52 -2.39
C ASP A 107 14.53 -0.54 -3.50
N SER A 108 14.14 -1.76 -3.16
CA SER A 108 13.92 -2.85 -4.13
C SER A 108 12.53 -2.81 -4.79
N VAL A 109 11.65 -1.89 -4.36
CA VAL A 109 10.27 -1.79 -4.83
C VAL A 109 10.15 -0.77 -5.94
N LYS A 110 9.55 -1.17 -7.07
CA LYS A 110 9.16 -0.29 -8.17
C LYS A 110 7.65 -0.32 -8.34
N VAL A 111 7.00 0.80 -8.02
CA VAL A 111 5.57 1.03 -8.29
C VAL A 111 5.46 1.83 -9.57
N GLN A 112 4.73 1.31 -10.56
CA GLN A 112 4.59 1.92 -11.88
C GLN A 112 3.12 2.15 -12.18
N VAL A 113 2.79 3.38 -12.56
CA VAL A 113 1.56 3.71 -13.27
C VAL A 113 1.87 3.57 -14.75
N LEU A 114 1.12 2.72 -15.44
CA LEU A 114 1.27 2.48 -16.87
C LEU A 114 0.32 3.42 -17.60
N ASN A 115 0.89 4.33 -18.38
CA ASN A 115 0.15 5.16 -19.31
C ASN A 115 0.03 4.40 -20.62
N GLU A 116 -1.17 4.35 -21.18
CA GLU A 116 -1.41 3.84 -22.53
C GLU A 116 -0.77 4.74 -23.58
#